data_AF-A0A8T4MMT0-F1
#
_entry.id   AF-A0A8T4MMT0-F1
#
_cell.length_a   1.000
_cell.length_b   1.000
_cell.length_c   1.000
_cell.angle_alpha   90.00
_cell.angle_beta   90.00
_cell.angle_gamma   90.00
#
_symmetry.space_group_name_H-M   'P 1'
#
loop_
_entity.id
_entity.type
_entity.pdbx_description
1 polymer ?
#
loop_
_entity_poly.entity_id
_entity_poly.type
_entity_poly.pdbx_seq_one_letter_code
_entity_poly.pdbx_strand_id
1 'polypeptide(L)' 'MVQEKEEYGHEINIKGNRCYRCGHIWIQREKDKPSVCPKCKSPYWDRPKTKFNKDEKK' A
#
# COMPACT_ATOMS: atom_id res chain seq x y z
N MET A 1 13.05 43.18 15.12
CA MET A 1 13.58 41.80 15.05
C MET A 1 12.49 40.97 14.40
N VAL A 2 12.55 40.81 13.08
CA VAL A 2 11.48 40.20 12.29
C VAL A 2 11.66 38.68 12.37
N GLN A 3 10.64 37.99 12.86
CA GLN A 3 10.61 36.53 12.96
C GLN A 3 10.15 35.98 11.61
N GLU A 4 11.12 35.63 10.76
CA GLU A 4 10.89 34.93 9.50
C GLU A 4 10.60 33.46 9.83
N LYS A 5 9.31 33.11 9.89
CA LYS A 5 8.88 31.72 10.02
C LYS A 5 8.93 31.08 8.64
N GLU A 6 10.03 30.42 8.38
CA GLU A 6 10.25 29.59 7.21
C GLU A 6 9.36 28.33 7.31
N GLU A 7 8.15 28.39 6.76
CA GLU A 7 7.26 27.24 6.61
C GLU A 7 7.74 26.35 5.45
N TYR A 8 8.77 25.54 5.69
CA TYR A 8 9.24 24.56 4.70
C TYR A 8 8.54 23.21 4.88
N GLY A 9 7.56 22.94 4.01
CA GLY A 9 6.99 21.60 3.86
C GLY A 9 6.01 21.53 2.71
N HIS A 10 6.21 20.59 1.79
CA HIS A 10 5.23 20.26 0.75
C HIS A 10 4.53 18.96 1.11
N GLU A 11 3.20 18.93 0.97
CA GLU A 11 2.42 17.70 1.12
C GLU A 11 2.68 16.76 -0.07
N ILE A 12 3.27 15.60 0.19
CA ILE A 12 3.57 14.58 -0.83
C ILE A 12 2.75 13.32 -0.58
N ASN A 13 1.99 12.91 -1.61
CA ASN A 13 1.25 11.65 -1.63
C ASN A 13 2.13 10.52 -2.20
N ILE A 14 2.48 9.53 -1.37
CA ILE A 14 3.35 8.41 -1.76
C ILE A 14 2.50 7.16 -2.04
N LYS A 15 2.70 6.54 -3.20
CA LYS A 15 2.07 5.25 -3.51
C LYS A 15 2.75 4.13 -2.70
N GLY A 16 1.95 3.42 -1.91
CA GLY A 16 2.38 2.27 -1.12
C GLY A 16 1.64 1.00 -1.52
N ASN A 17 2.20 -0.15 -1.13
CA ASN A 17 1.57 -1.44 -1.27
C ASN A 17 0.78 -1.80 -0.01
N ARG A 18 -0.33 -2.50 -0.21
CA ARG A 18 -1.14 -3.08 0.86
C ARG A 18 -1.31 -4.56 0.65
N CYS A 19 -1.04 -5.36 1.68
CA CYS A 19 -1.29 -6.79 1.65
C CYS A 19 -2.77 -7.10 1.89
N TYR A 20 -3.42 -7.80 0.96
CA TYR A 20 -4.80 -8.29 1.10
C TYR A 20 -4.96 -9.45 2.11
N ARG A 21 -3.87 -10.01 2.63
CA ARG A 21 -3.89 -11.11 3.61
C ARG A 21 -3.84 -10.62 5.04
N CYS A 22 -2.81 -9.85 5.37
CA CYS A 22 -2.56 -9.37 6.74
C CYS A 22 -2.87 -7.88 6.93
N GLY A 23 -3.20 -7.16 5.85
CA GLY A 23 -3.50 -5.72 5.89
C GLY A 23 -2.28 -4.82 6.04
N HIS A 24 -1.06 -5.37 6.08
CA HIS A 24 0.16 -4.57 6.23
C HIS A 24 0.34 -3.62 5.04
N ILE A 25 0.72 -2.38 5.32
CA ILE A 25 1.00 -1.34 4.32
C ILE A 25 2.49 -1.03 4.39
N TRP A 26 3.16 -0.98 3.24
CA TRP A 26 4.57 -0.62 3.14
C TRP A 26 4.84 0.16 1.86
N ILE A 27 5.84 1.02 1.93
CA ILE A 27 6.30 1.79 0.78
C ILE A 27 7.42 1.00 0.10
N GLN A 28 7.31 0.76 -1.20
CA GLN A 28 8.39 0.15 -1.95
C GLN A 28 9.51 1.15 -2.14
N ARG A 29 10.73 0.76 -1.76
CA ARG A 29 11.94 1.54 -2.06
C ARG A 29 12.43 1.31 -3.48
N GLU A 30 12.09 0.16 -4.05
CA GLU A 30 12.56 -0.33 -5.33
C GLU A 30 11.42 -0.28 -6.35
N LYS A 31 11.78 -0.16 -7.64
CA LYS A 31 10.82 -0.11 -8.75
C LYS A 31 10.10 -1.44 -8.94
N ASP A 32 10.73 -2.54 -8.52
CA ASP A 32 10.21 -3.89 -8.67
C ASP A 32 9.16 -4.25 -7.63
N LYS A 33 8.09 -4.91 -8.11
CA LYS A 33 6.99 -5.39 -7.28
C LYS A 33 7.50 -6.50 -6.35
N PRO A 34 7.28 -6.42 -5.02
CA PRO A 34 7.76 -7.45 -4.12
C PRO A 34 7.06 -8.76 -4.44
N SER A 35 7.81 -9.85 -4.53
CA SER A 35 7.23 -11.18 -4.74
C SER A 35 6.41 -11.65 -3.54
N VAL A 36 6.69 -11.15 -2.34
CA VAL A 36 6.05 -11.58 -1.09
C VAL A 36 5.78 -10.39 -0.15
N CYS A 37 4.78 -10.50 0.72
CA CYS A 37 4.57 -9.53 1.78
C CYS A 37 5.71 -9.61 2.83
N PRO A 38 6.32 -8.48 3.24
CA PRO A 38 7.41 -8.50 4.22
C PRO A 38 6.96 -8.95 5.62
N LYS A 39 5.66 -8.79 5.96
CA LYS A 39 5.12 -9.16 7.27
C LYS A 39 4.72 -10.64 7.36
N CYS A 40 3.87 -11.11 6.45
CA CYS A 40 3.33 -12.47 6.50
C CYS A 40 3.98 -13.45 5.51
N LYS A 41 4.94 -12.98 4.70
CA LYS A 41 5.62 -13.77 3.66
C LYS A 41 4.69 -14.39 2.62
N SER A 42 3.44 -13.92 2.53
CA SER A 42 2.50 -14.46 1.56
C SER A 42 2.82 -13.93 0.16
N PRO A 43 2.96 -14.81 -0.86
CA PRO A 43 3.15 -14.40 -2.25
C PRO A 43 1.88 -13.78 -2.86
N TYR A 44 0.72 -14.09 -2.29
CA TYR A 44 -0.59 -13.57 -2.74
C TYR A 44 -0.99 -12.30 -2.01
N TRP A 45 -0.03 -11.42 -1.76
CA TRP A 45 -0.28 -10.20 -1.02
C TRP A 45 -1.01 -9.16 -1.85
N ASP A 46 -0.86 -9.19 -3.18
CA ASP A 46 -1.44 -8.26 -4.14
C ASP A 46 -2.80 -8.74 -4.70
N ARG A 47 -3.17 -9.99 -4.41
CA ARG A 47 -4.41 -10.57 -4.91
C ARG A 47 -5.54 -10.41 -3.88
N PRO A 48 -6.62 -9.69 -4.22
CA PRO A 48 -7.81 -9.68 -3.38
C PRO A 48 -8.37 -11.09 -3.28
N LYS A 49 -8.98 -11.43 -2.14
CA LYS A 49 -9.74 -12.68 -2.04
C LYS A 49 -10.95 -12.55 -2.96
N THR A 50 -11.01 -13.34 -4.02
CA THR A 50 -12.22 -13.44 -4.84
C THR A 50 -13.32 -13.98 -3.93
N LYS A 51 -14.31 -13.13 -3.63
CA LYS A 51 -15.57 -13.62 -3.10
C LYS A 51 -16.26 -14.23 -4.31
N PHE A 52 -16.44 -15.55 -4.29
CA PHE A 52 -17.26 -16.22 -5.28
C PHE A 52 -18.70 -15.76 -5.01
N ASN A 53 -19.09 -14.61 -5.56
CA ASN A 53 -20.47 -14.14 -5.48
C ASN A 53 -21.29 -15.10 -6.33
N LYS A 54 -22.12 -15.89 -5.64
CA LYS A 54 -22.94 -16.95 -6.23
C LYS A 54 -24.18 -16.38 -6.94
N ASP A 55 -24.26 -15.05 -7.03
CA ASP A 55 -25.45 -14.27 -7.33
C ASP A 55 -25.48 -13.74 -8.77
N GLU A 56 -24.40 -13.86 -9.54
CA GLU A 56 -24.34 -13.47 -10.96
C GLU A 56 -24.85 -14.58 -11.89
N LYS A 57 -26.05 -15.09 -11.58
CA LYS A 57 -26.81 -15.92 -12.53
C LYS A 57 -28.29 -15.64 -12.33
N LYS A 58 -28.74 -14.49 -12.81
CA LYS A 58 -30.15 -14.22 -13.06
C LYS A 58 -30.34 -13.60 -14.44
#